data_AF-A0A6I3X399-F1
#
_entry.id   AF-A0A6I3X399-F1
#
_cell.length_a   1.000
_cell.length_b   1.000
_cell.length_c   1.000
_cell.angle_alpha   90.00
_cell.angle_beta   90.00
_cell.angle_gamma   90.00
#
_symmetry.space_group_name_H-M   'P 1'
#
loop_
_entity.id
_entity.type
_entity.pdbx_description
1 polymer ?
#
loop_
_entity_poly.entity_id
_entity_poly.type
_entity_poly.pdbx_seq_one_letter_code
_entity_poly.pdbx_strand_id
1 'polypeptide(L)'
;MSRRIPKGLAQHLMRHPLDVVPLLRSAWTLRRTKWWAYAPFLPLPGPTYWEFRMNTAYGESDAVPSAHEAVEAARWTIRSRTAR
;
A
#
# COMPACT_ATOMS: atom_id res chain seq x y z
N MET A 1 -2.89 12.67 15.12
CA MET A 1 -3.01 11.43 14.32
C MET A 1 -1.64 10.94 13.91
N SER A 2 -1.09 9.99 14.65
CA SER A 2 0.25 9.44 14.42
C SER A 2 0.25 8.57 13.16
N ARG A 3 0.89 9.01 12.07
CA ARG A 3 1.17 8.19 10.89
C ARG A 3 2.09 7.03 11.32
N ARG A 4 1.52 5.91 11.79
CA ARG A 4 2.30 4.70 12.03
C ARG A 4 2.52 4.04 10.67
N ILE A 5 3.67 4.34 10.08
CA ILE A 5 4.15 3.69 8.86
C ILE A 5 4.27 2.19 9.15
N PRO A 6 3.84 1.29 8.24
CA PRO A 6 4.02 -0.15 8.41
C PRO A 6 5.47 -0.45 8.73
N LYS A 7 5.71 -0.88 9.97
CA LYS A 7 7.04 -1.24 10.43
C LYS A 7 7.42 -2.54 9.76
N GLY A 8 8.59 -2.58 9.11
CA GLY A 8 9.12 -3.80 8.53
C GLY A 8 8.92 -3.98 7.02
N LEU A 9 8.34 -3.02 6.29
CA LEU A 9 8.32 -3.10 4.81
C LEU A 9 9.73 -3.12 4.23
N ALA A 10 10.62 -2.24 4.72
CA ALA A 10 12.02 -2.23 4.31
C ALA A 10 12.72 -3.57 4.61
N GLN A 11 12.47 -4.12 5.80
CA GLN A 11 13.03 -5.40 6.22
C GLN A 11 12.51 -6.58 5.38
N HIS A 12 11.22 -6.55 5.03
CA HIS A 12 10.59 -7.53 4.15
C HIS A 12 11.23 -7.50 2.76
N LEU A 13 11.41 -6.30 2.20
CA LEU A 13 12.03 -6.12 0.89
C LEU A 13 13.50 -6.53 0.86
N MET A 14 14.22 -6.39 1.98
CA MET A 14 15.59 -6.92 2.10
C MET A 14 15.63 -8.45 2.01
N ARG A 15 14.63 -9.16 2.56
CA ARG A 15 14.54 -10.63 2.51
C ARG A 15 13.93 -11.15 1.21
N HIS A 16 13.03 -10.37 0.61
CA HIS A 16 12.30 -10.72 -0.61
C HIS A 16 12.41 -9.58 -1.65
N PRO A 17 13.57 -9.45 -2.33
CA PRO A 17 13.83 -8.31 -3.22
C PRO A 17 12.87 -8.25 -4.40
N LEU A 18 12.36 -9.39 -4.87
CA LEU A 18 11.43 -9.46 -5.99
C LEU A 18 10.05 -8.87 -5.67
N ASP A 19 9.69 -8.71 -4.39
CA ASP A 19 8.43 -8.09 -3.96
C ASP A 19 8.36 -6.59 -4.24
N VAL A 20 9.50 -5.97 -4.58
CA VAL A 20 9.53 -4.57 -5.03
C VAL A 20 8.80 -4.39 -6.37
N VAL A 21 8.81 -5.41 -7.23
CA VAL A 21 8.22 -5.34 -8.58
C VAL A 21 6.71 -5.10 -8.53
N PRO A 22 5.90 -5.88 -7.78
CA PRO A 22 4.47 -5.62 -7.69
C PRO A 22 4.14 -4.29 -7.03
N LEU A 23 4.92 -3.87 -6.03
CA LEU A 23 4.73 -2.56 -5.39
C LEU A 23 4.95 -1.41 -6.40
N LEU A 24 6.05 -1.44 -7.14
CA LEU A 24 6.37 -0.42 -8.14
C LEU A 24 5.36 -0.40 -9.29
N ARG A 25 4.93 -1.56 -9.80
CA ARG A 25 3.91 -1.62 -10.85
C ARG A 25 2.56 -1.06 -10.41
N SER A 26 2.14 -1.36 -9.18
CA SER A 26 0.91 -0.80 -8.60
C SER A 26 1.03 0.72 -8.42
N ALA A 27 2.17 1.21 -7.90
CA ALA A 27 2.42 2.64 -7.77
C ALA A 27 2.45 3.36 -9.14
N TRP A 28 3.08 2.74 -10.15
CA TRP A 28 3.15 3.27 -11.52
C TRP A 28 1.78 3.37 -12.19
N THR A 29 0.87 2.45 -11.87
CA THR A 29 -0.52 2.54 -12.32
C THR A 29 -1.18 3.82 -11.81
N LEU A 30 -0.90 4.19 -10.57
CA LEU A 30 -1.41 5.40 -9.95
C LEU A 30 -0.67 6.67 -10.39
N ARG A 31 0.38 6.59 -11.25
CA ARG A 31 1.20 7.77 -11.62
C ARG A 31 0.39 8.96 -12.14
N ARG A 32 -0.78 8.71 -12.77
CA ARG A 32 -1.66 9.76 -13.30
C ARG A 32 -2.28 10.63 -12.20
N THR A 33 -2.31 10.17 -10.95
CA THR A 33 -2.77 10.97 -9.81
C THR A 33 -1.71 11.94 -9.28
N LYS A 34 -0.51 11.98 -9.90
CA LYS A 34 0.60 12.87 -9.51
C LYS A 34 0.99 12.77 -8.04
N TRP A 35 0.80 11.61 -7.41
CA TRP A 35 1.17 11.34 -6.01
C TRP A 35 2.66 11.60 -5.74
N TRP A 36 3.51 11.48 -6.77
CA TRP A 36 4.95 11.74 -6.69
C TRP A 36 5.31 13.23 -6.69
N ALA A 37 4.38 14.13 -7.01
CA ALA A 37 4.62 15.57 -7.06
C ALA A 37 4.28 16.29 -5.74
N TYR A 38 3.57 15.63 -4.83
CA TYR A 38 3.10 16.22 -3.57
C TYR A 38 3.41 15.31 -2.39
N ALA A 39 3.91 15.89 -1.29
CA ALA A 39 4.12 15.15 -0.05
C ALA A 39 2.78 14.53 0.42
N PRO A 40 2.74 13.24 0.84
CA PRO A 40 3.86 12.42 1.31
C PRO A 40 4.59 11.58 0.23
N PHE A 41 4.54 11.95 -1.05
CA PHE A 41 5.24 11.27 -2.15
C PHE A 41 4.93 9.77 -2.26
N LEU A 42 3.79 9.34 -1.72
CA LEU A 42 3.24 8.00 -1.84
C LEU A 42 1.77 8.13 -2.25
N PRO A 43 1.23 7.15 -2.99
CA PRO A 43 -0.19 7.05 -3.26
C PRO A 43 -0.95 6.56 -2.01
N LEU A 44 -0.92 7.34 -0.92
CA LEU A 44 -1.67 7.04 0.28
C LEU A 44 -3.09 7.59 0.16
N PRO A 45 -4.11 6.83 0.58
CA PRO A 45 -5.45 7.37 0.69
C PRO A 45 -5.54 8.42 1.81
N GLY A 46 -6.56 9.27 1.74
CA GLY A 46 -6.86 10.23 2.81
C GLY A 46 -7.18 9.53 4.14
N PRO A 47 -6.99 10.23 5.28
CA PRO A 47 -7.13 9.63 6.62
C PRO A 47 -8.52 9.04 6.87
N THR A 48 -9.59 9.73 6.48
CA THR A 48 -10.98 9.25 6.63
C THR A 48 -11.23 7.96 5.85
N TYR A 49 -10.69 7.86 4.63
CA TYR A 49 -10.83 6.63 3.84
C TYR A 49 -10.00 5.49 4.45
N TRP A 50 -8.80 5.80 4.98
CA TRP A 50 -7.97 4.82 5.64
C TRP A 50 -8.65 4.23 6.88
N GLU A 51 -9.20 5.07 7.75
CA GLU A 51 -9.95 4.65 8.95
C GLU A 51 -11.14 3.75 8.59
N PHE A 52 -11.94 4.16 7.61
CA PHE A 52 -13.04 3.34 7.11
C PHE A 52 -12.55 1.98 6.63
N ARG A 53 -11.48 1.95 5.82
CA ARG A 53 -10.90 0.71 5.29
C ARG A 53 -10.36 -0.20 6.38
N MET A 54 -9.65 0.35 7.36
CA MET A 54 -9.10 -0.44 8.46
C MET A 54 -10.23 -1.00 9.33
N ASN A 55 -11.23 -0.19 9.68
CA ASN A 55 -12.38 -0.63 10.43
C ASN A 55 -13.17 -1.75 9.72
N THR A 56 -13.39 -1.64 8.40
CA THR A 56 -14.12 -2.68 7.65
C THR A 56 -13.30 -3.95 7.41
N ALA A 57 -11.98 -3.83 7.18
CA ALA A 57 -11.13 -4.98 6.84
C ALA A 57 -10.61 -5.72 8.09
N TYR A 58 -10.33 -4.98 9.17
CA TYR A 58 -9.63 -5.48 10.35
C TYR A 58 -10.44 -5.34 11.66
N GLY A 59 -11.58 -4.65 11.63
CA GLY A 59 -12.41 -4.40 12.83
C GLY A 59 -11.86 -3.31 13.76
N GLU A 60 -10.68 -2.77 13.47
CA GLU A 60 -10.01 -1.71 14.23
C GLU A 60 -9.59 -0.59 13.27
N SER A 61 -9.89 0.67 13.60
CA SER A 61 -9.64 1.83 12.73
C SER A 61 -8.17 2.24 12.65
N ASP A 62 -7.35 1.82 13.62
CA ASP A 62 -5.92 2.10 13.70
C ASP A 62 -5.04 0.88 13.40
N ALA A 63 -5.65 -0.21 12.89
CA ALA A 63 -4.92 -1.38 12.42
C ALA A 63 -3.86 -0.97 11.37
N VAL A 64 -2.66 -1.53 11.51
CA VAL A 64 -1.55 -1.32 10.57
C VAL A 64 -1.30 -2.63 9.83
N PRO A 65 -1.56 -2.68 8.51
CA PRO A 65 -1.29 -3.88 7.71
C PRO A 65 0.18 -4.27 7.77
N SER A 66 0.45 -5.57 7.80
CA SER A 66 1.80 -6.10 7.71
C SER A 66 2.41 -5.84 6.32
N ALA A 67 3.75 -5.89 6.23
CA ALA A 67 4.45 -5.76 4.96
C ALA A 67 4.03 -6.83 3.94
N HIS A 68 3.78 -8.05 4.40
CA HIS A 68 3.31 -9.15 3.56
C HIS A 68 1.92 -8.86 2.98
N GLU A 69 0.97 -8.38 3.79
CA GLU A 69 -0.37 -8.00 3.31
C GLU A 69 -0.32 -6.87 2.28
N ALA A 70 0.57 -5.88 2.48
CA ALA A 70 0.77 -4.81 1.52
C ALA A 70 1.28 -5.33 0.16
N VAL A 71 2.21 -6.29 0.17
CA VAL A 71 2.72 -6.94 -1.05
C VAL A 71 1.63 -7.77 -1.72
N GLU A 72 0.86 -8.56 -0.96
CA GLU A 72 -0.24 -9.35 -1.51
C GLU A 72 -1.34 -8.46 -2.12
N ALA A 73 -1.68 -7.34 -1.48
CA ALA A 73 -2.61 -6.36 -2.04
C ALA A 73 -2.09 -5.77 -3.36
N ALA A 74 -0.79 -5.49 -3.46
CA ALA A 74 -0.17 -5.01 -4.70
C ALA A 74 -0.18 -6.09 -5.80
N ARG A 75 0.12 -7.35 -5.46
CA ARG A 75 0.03 -8.48 -6.39
C ARG A 75 -1.39 -8.67 -6.89
N TRP A 76 -2.38 -8.61 -5.99
CA TRP A 76 -3.79 -8.70 -6.35
C TRP A 76 -4.21 -7.58 -7.30
N THR A 77 -3.77 -6.34 -7.07
CA THR A 77 -4.08 -5.19 -7.95
C THR A 77 -3.54 -5.38 -9.37
N ILE A 78 -2.35 -5.97 -9.52
CA ILE A 78 -1.79 -6.27 -10.84
C ILE A 78 -2.58 -7.39 -11.52
N ARG A 79 -2.89 -8.48 -10.79
CA ARG A 79 -3.68 -9.60 -11.33
C ARG A 79 -5.08 -9.15 -11.76
N SER A 80 -5.77 -8.38 -10.92
CA SER A 80 -7.13 -7.91 -11.21
C SER A 80 -7.19 -6.94 -12.38
N ARG A 81 -6.11 -6.20 -12.64
CA ARG A 81 -5.98 -5.36 -13.84
C ARG A 81 -5.77 -6.18 -15.11
N THR A 82 -4.97 -7.24 -15.06
CA THR A 82 -4.74 -8.11 -16.23
C THR A 82 -6.00 -8.89 -16.63
N ALA A 83 -6.90 -9.17 -15.67
CA ALA A 83 -8.17 -9.82 -15.92
C ALA A 83 -9.28 -8.87 -16.45
N ARG A 84 -8.93 -7.62 -16.78
CA ARG A 84 -9.87 -6.56 -17.17
C ARG A 84 -9.57 -6.06 -18.58
#